data_AF-A0A3D2Z040-F1
#
_entry.id   AF-A0A3D2Z040-F1
#
_cell.length_a   1.000
_cell.length_b   1.000
_cell.length_c   1.000
_cell.angle_alpha   90.00
_cell.angle_beta   90.00
_cell.angle_gamma   90.00
#
_symmetry.space_group_name_H-M   'P 1'
#
loop_
_entity.id
_entity.type
_entity.pdbx_description
1 polymer ?
#
loop_
_entity_poly.entity_id
_entity_poly.type
_entity_poly.pdbx_seq_one_letter_code
_entity_poly.pdbx_strand_id
1 'polypeptide(L)' 'MDVFLVRHTRVAVAPGMCYGRLDVPLADSFEEELNGLRPLLPEFDRIYSSPSLRCRRLAETFHSPLLEFDDR' A
#
# COMPACT_ATOMS: atom_id res chain seq x y z
N MET A 1 -13.34 7.55 16.13
CA MET A 1 -11.95 7.28 15.67
C MET A 1 -12.04 6.01 14.89
N ASP A 2 -11.89 6.13 13.57
CA ASP A 2 -12.05 5.01 12.65
C ASP A 2 -10.67 4.59 12.14
N VAL A 3 -10.48 3.29 11.98
CA VAL A 3 -9.20 2.71 11.54
C VAL A 3 -9.47 1.85 10.32
N PHE A 4 -8.76 2.15 9.24
CA PHE A 4 -8.85 1.42 7.97
C PHE A 4 -7.58 0.60 7.77
N LEU A 5 -7.75 -0.71 7.56
CA LEU A 5 -6.64 -1.61 7.25
C LEU A 5 -6.66 -1.90 5.74
N VAL A 6 -5.68 -1.34 5.04
CA VAL A 6 -5.56 -1.48 3.59
C VAL A 6 -4.38 -2.39 3.29
N ARG A 7 -4.63 -3.47 2.55
CA ARG A 7 -3.58 -4.34 2.04
C ARG A 7 -2.95 -3.71 0.79
N HIS A 8 -1.63 -3.82 0.63
CA HIS A 8 -0.97 -3.45 -0.62
C HIS A 8 -1.58 -4.22 -1.82
N THR A 9 -1.50 -3.62 -2.99
CA THR A 9 -1.94 -4.21 -4.26
C THR A 9 -1.09 -5.41 -4.66
N ARG A 10 -1.50 -6.08 -5.74
CA ARG A 10 -0.79 -7.25 -6.28
C ARG A 10 0.67 -6.94 -6.62
N VAL A 11 1.53 -7.92 -6.37
CA VAL A 11 2.97 -7.89 -6.63
C VAL A 11 3.32 -8.69 -7.89
N ALA A 12 4.36 -8.29 -8.62
CA ALA A 12 4.86 -8.98 -9.81
C ALA A 12 5.79 -10.14 -9.43
N VAL A 13 5.25 -11.14 -8.72
CA VAL A 13 5.95 -12.37 -8.37
C VAL A 13 5.15 -13.60 -8.80
N ALA A 14 5.84 -14.73 -8.97
CA ALA A 14 5.19 -15.98 -9.32
C ALA A 14 4.12 -16.37 -8.26
N PRO A 15 2.95 -16.88 -8.67
CA PRO A 15 1.95 -17.38 -7.74
C PRO A 15 2.54 -18.43 -6.80
N GLY A 16 2.21 -18.34 -5.51
CA GLY A 16 2.72 -19.25 -4.48
C GLY A 16 4.13 -18.94 -3.97
N MET A 17 4.82 -17.93 -4.50
CA MET A 17 6.09 -17.48 -3.95
C MET A 17 5.89 -16.75 -2.61
N CYS A 18 6.53 -17.25 -1.55
CA CYS A 18 6.64 -16.54 -0.28
C CYS A 18 7.77 -15.51 -0.37
N TYR A 19 7.45 -14.21 -0.28
CA TYR A 19 8.44 -13.13 -0.36
C TYR A 19 8.75 -12.48 1.01
N GLY A 20 7.88 -12.57 2.01
CA GLY A 20 8.13 -12.07 3.36
C GLY A 20 8.62 -10.62 3.41
N ARG A 21 9.86 -10.42 3.91
CA ARG A 21 10.51 -9.11 4.01
C ARG A 21 11.23 -8.65 2.74
N LEU A 22 11.23 -9.45 1.67
CA LEU A 22 11.85 -9.05 0.41
C LEU A 22 11.08 -7.89 -0.20
N ASP A 23 11.82 -6.92 -0.74
CA ASP A 23 11.25 -5.91 -1.61
C ASP A 23 10.98 -6.54 -2.97
N VAL A 24 9.72 -6.49 -3.37
CA VAL A 24 9.22 -7.04 -4.63
C VAL A 24 8.49 -5.94 -5.38
N PRO A 25 8.59 -5.91 -6.72
CA PRO A 25 7.87 -4.94 -7.53
C PRO A 25 6.35 -5.17 -7.42
N LEU A 26 5.60 -4.07 -7.56
CA LEU A 26 4.16 -4.15 -7.77
C LEU A 26 3.87 -4.68 -9.18
N ALA A 27 2.69 -5.28 -9.36
CA ALA A 27 2.21 -5.69 -10.67
C ALA A 27 1.82 -4.47 -11.52
N ASP A 28 1.85 -4.63 -12.85
CA ASP A 28 1.46 -3.58 -13.80
C ASP A 28 -0.02 -3.16 -13.65
N SER A 29 -0.83 -3.99 -12.97
CA SER A 29 -2.21 -3.69 -12.58
C SER A 29 -2.34 -2.71 -11.41
N PHE A 30 -1.24 -2.17 -10.89
CA PHE A 30 -1.25 -1.29 -9.72
C PHE A 30 -2.22 -0.12 -9.86
N GLU A 31 -2.14 0.62 -10.97
CA GLU A 31 -2.98 1.81 -11.20
C GLU A 31 -4.46 1.45 -11.33
N GLU A 32 -4.78 0.32 -11.94
CA GLU A 32 -6.16 -0.17 -12.06
C GLU A 32 -6.74 -0.54 -10.69
N GLU A 33 -5.98 -1.30 -9.89
CA GLU A 33 -6.37 -1.68 -8.53
C GLU A 33 -6.51 -0.45 -7.62
N LEU A 34 -5.59 0.52 -7.76
CA LEU A 34 -5.65 1.79 -7.02
C LEU A 34 -6.90 2.61 -7.37
N ASN A 35 -7.22 2.72 -8.66
CA ASN A 35 -8.41 3.44 -9.13
C ASN A 35 -9.71 2.79 -8.66
N GLY A 36 -9.74 1.46 -8.54
CA GLY A 36 -10.88 0.74 -7.93
C GLY A 36 -10.96 0.90 -6.42
N LEU A 37 -9.82 1.06 -5.74
CA LEU A 37 -9.73 1.20 -4.28
C LEU A 37 -10.09 2.62 -3.81
N ARG A 38 -9.61 3.67 -4.49
CA ARG A 38 -9.77 5.07 -4.08
C ARG A 38 -11.20 5.48 -3.72
N PRO A 39 -12.24 5.12 -4.49
CA PRO A 39 -13.63 5.51 -4.18
C PRO A 39 -14.21 4.84 -2.93
N LEU A 40 -13.56 3.78 -2.43
CA LEU A 40 -14.02 3.01 -1.26
C LEU A 40 -13.43 3.53 0.05
N LEU A 41 -12.47 4.45 -0.02
CA LEU A 41 -11.73 4.96 1.13
C LEU A 41 -12.08 6.42 1.39
N PRO A 42 -12.19 6.83 2.67
CA PRO A 42 -12.34 8.23 3.02
C PRO A 42 -11.00 8.98 2.85
N GLU A 43 -11.03 10.30 3.07
CA GLU A 43 -9.80 11.05 3.31
C GLU A 43 -9.22 10.70 4.69
N PHE A 44 -7.89 10.70 4.81
CA PHE A 44 -7.18 10.26 6.01
C PHE A 44 -6.40 11.40 6.65
N ASP A 45 -6.67 11.66 7.93
CA ASP A 45 -5.87 12.60 8.73
C ASP A 45 -4.44 12.09 8.96
N ARG A 46 -4.28 10.76 9.02
CA ARG A 46 -3.00 10.09 9.32
C ARG A 46 -2.89 8.75 8.62
N ILE A 47 -1.70 8.45 8.13
CA ILE A 47 -1.41 7.19 7.44
C ILE A 47 -0.16 6.57 8.05
N TYR A 48 -0.25 5.29 8.43
CA TYR A 48 0.89 4.49 8.83
C TYR A 48 1.14 3.41 7.78
N SER A 49 2.40 3.20 7.39
CA SER A 49 2.74 2.20 6.39
C SER A 49 4.05 1.47 6.71
N SER A 50 4.12 0.20 6.33
CA SER A 50 5.37 -0.56 6.35
C SER A 50 6.38 0.06 5.38
N PRO A 51 7.69 0.04 5.69
CA PRO A 51 8.72 0.59 4.81
C PRO A 51 8.97 -0.23 3.54
N SER A 52 8.32 -1.40 3.38
CA SER A 52 8.45 -2.22 2.17
C SER A 52 7.96 -1.47 0.93
N LEU A 53 8.63 -1.69 -0.21
CA LEU A 53 8.36 -0.95 -1.45
C LEU A 53 6.88 -0.97 -1.86
N ARG A 54 6.24 -2.14 -1.78
CA ARG A 54 4.82 -2.35 -2.11
C ARG A 54 3.85 -1.54 -1.25
N CYS A 55 4.11 -1.43 0.06
CA CYS A 55 3.25 -0.67 0.96
C CYS A 55 3.54 0.83 0.85
N ARG A 56 4.82 1.22 0.71
CA ARG A 56 5.23 2.61 0.51
C ARG A 56 4.61 3.20 -0.74
N ARG A 57 4.72 2.50 -1.88
CA ARG A 57 4.15 2.95 -3.16
C ARG A 57 2.66 3.20 -3.08
N LEU A 58 1.91 2.35 -2.38
CA LEU A 58 0.48 2.57 -2.17
C LEU A 58 0.23 3.76 -1.24
N ALA A 59 0.91 3.84 -0.11
CA ALA A 59 0.69 4.90 0.88
C ALA A 59 1.00 6.30 0.31
N GLU A 60 2.05 6.43 -0.51
CA GLU A 60 2.43 7.68 -1.19
C GLU A 60 1.36 8.18 -2.18
N THR A 61 0.43 7.34 -2.62
CA THR A 61 -0.66 7.77 -3.52
C THR A 61 -1.80 8.49 -2.79
N PHE A 62 -1.85 8.36 -1.46
CA PHE A 62 -2.81 9.04 -0.61
C PHE A 62 -2.15 10.28 -0.03
N HIS A 63 -2.89 11.39 -0.02
CA HIS A 63 -2.41 12.63 0.57
C HIS A 63 -2.77 12.64 2.05
N SER A 64 -1.76 12.68 2.91
CA SER A 64 -1.92 12.97 4.34
C SER A 64 -0.71 13.77 4.83
N PRO A 65 -0.91 14.83 5.63
CA PRO A 65 0.20 15.57 6.22
C PRO A 65 1.00 14.74 7.23
N LEU A 66 0.45 13.61 7.68
CA LEU A 66 1.05 12.71 8.68
C LEU A 66 1.20 11.30 8.10
N LEU A 67 1.88 11.18 6.96
CA LEU A 67 2.35 9.90 6.46
C LEU A 67 3.61 9.46 7.23
N GLU A 68 3.50 8.38 7.98
CA GLU A 68 4.55 7.83 8.82
C GLU A 68 4.90 6.40 8.36
N PHE A 69 6.20 6.13 8.23
CA PHE A 69 6.70 4.80 7.94
C PHE A 69 7.26 4.18 9.22
N ASP A 70 6.96 2.91 9.42
CA ASP A 70 7.55 2.11 10.51
C ASP A 70 9.08 1.96 10.31
N ASP A 71 9.83 1.95 11.41
CA ASP A 71 11.28 1.82 11.47
C ASP A 71 11.79 0.37 11.24
N ARG A 72 10.85 -0.60 11.18
CA ARG A 72 10.99 -2.05 10.95
C ARG A 72 10.90 -2.93 12.18
#